data_AF-A0A377U3H7-F1
#
_entry.id   AF-A0A377U3H7-F1
#
_cell.length_a   1.000
_cell.length_b   1.000
_cell.length_c   1.000
_cell.angle_alpha   90.00
_cell.angle_beta   90.00
_cell.angle_gamma   90.00
#
_symmetry.space_group_name_H-M   'P 1'
#
loop_
_entity.id
_entity.type
_entity.pdbx_description
1 polymer ?
#
loop_
_entity_poly.entity_id
_entity_poly.type
_entity_poly.pdbx_seq_one_letter_code
_entity_poly.pdbx_strand_id
1 'polypeptide(L)'
;MTTGGAGGQIDPTQIQVADLAKTIQDPLAAKLRERLKSQFGVVKNSKGKLGVDCVFSTEALVYPQADGSVCAMKSTAEGPKRMDCASGFGAATMVTATFGFVAVSHALKKMLAKAQRDAAASGK
;
A
#
# COMPACT_ATOMS: atom_id res chain seq x y z
N MET A 1 -0.25 2.72 -10.96
CA MET A 1 -0.71 2.10 -9.70
C MET A 1 0.51 1.74 -8.88
N THR A 2 0.40 1.83 -7.56
CA THR A 2 1.46 1.45 -6.63
C THR A 2 0.91 0.48 -5.58
N THR A 3 1.80 -0.12 -4.80
CA THR A 3 1.46 -0.92 -3.63
C THR A 3 2.10 -0.31 -2.39
N GLY A 4 1.39 -0.42 -1.27
CA GLY A 4 1.86 -0.10 0.06
C GLY A 4 2.84 -1.13 0.62
N GLY A 5 3.13 -1.03 1.92
CA GLY A 5 3.87 -2.07 2.63
C GLY A 5 2.98 -3.28 2.91
N ALA A 6 3.38 -4.48 2.48
CA ALA A 6 2.65 -5.73 2.71
C ALA A 6 3.26 -6.61 3.83
N GLY A 7 4.38 -6.18 4.41
CA GLY A 7 5.00 -6.85 5.55
C GLY A 7 4.32 -6.49 6.87
N GLY A 8 4.43 -7.35 7.88
CA GLY A 8 3.84 -7.17 9.20
C GLY A 8 2.32 -7.33 9.19
N GLN A 9 1.77 -8.06 8.23
CA GLN A 9 0.32 -8.26 8.03
C GLN A 9 0.05 -9.74 7.80
N ILE A 10 -1.11 -10.21 8.26
CA ILE A 10 -1.50 -11.62 8.17
C ILE A 10 -2.89 -11.83 7.57
N ASP A 11 -3.72 -10.79 7.46
CA ASP A 11 -5.11 -10.91 7.00
C ASP A 11 -5.28 -10.39 5.56
N PRO A 12 -5.34 -11.28 4.55
CA PRO A 12 -5.50 -10.87 3.16
C PRO A 12 -6.89 -10.28 2.85
N THR A 13 -7.88 -10.45 3.73
CA THR A 13 -9.25 -9.96 3.50
C THR A 13 -9.40 -8.45 3.69
N GLN A 14 -8.43 -7.82 4.35
CA GLN A 14 -8.37 -6.38 4.59
C GLN A 14 -7.68 -5.58 3.48
N ILE A 15 -7.22 -6.26 2.42
CA ILE A 15 -6.52 -5.65 1.29
C ILE A 15 -7.53 -4.95 0.38
N GLN A 16 -7.28 -3.67 0.09
CA GLN A 16 -8.14 -2.86 -0.76
C GLN A 16 -7.36 -1.80 -1.54
N VAL A 17 -8.04 -1.13 -2.48
CA VAL A 17 -7.46 -0.08 -3.32
C VAL A 17 -8.07 1.27 -2.97
N ALA A 18 -7.21 2.26 -2.69
CA ALA A 18 -7.62 3.64 -2.50
C ALA A 18 -6.61 4.61 -3.11
N ASP A 19 -6.93 5.90 -3.10
CA ASP A 19 -5.94 6.93 -3.43
C ASP A 19 -4.80 6.92 -2.40
N LEU A 20 -3.56 7.09 -2.84
CA LEU A 20 -2.37 7.10 -2.00
C LEU A 20 -2.49 8.10 -0.84
N ALA A 21 -3.21 9.22 -1.03
CA ALA A 21 -3.48 10.22 0.01
C ALA A 21 -4.31 9.70 1.19
N LYS A 22 -5.00 8.57 1.01
CA LYS A 22 -6.02 8.01 1.90
C LYS A 22 -5.65 6.67 2.52
N THR A 23 -4.45 6.14 2.25
CA THR A 23 -4.01 4.90 2.90
C THR A 23 -3.79 5.12 4.39
N ILE A 24 -4.13 4.09 5.18
CA ILE A 24 -3.97 4.03 6.64
C ILE A 24 -3.12 2.82 7.02
N GLN A 25 -2.62 2.79 8.26
CA GLN A 25 -1.79 1.70 8.80
C GLN A 25 -0.55 1.31 7.96
N ASP A 26 -0.08 2.23 7.11
CA ASP A 26 1.01 1.98 6.18
C ASP A 26 2.11 3.06 6.29
N PRO A 27 3.20 2.78 7.03
CA PRO A 27 4.35 3.67 7.17
C PRO A 27 5.11 3.90 5.86
N LEU A 28 5.13 2.92 4.95
CA LEU A 28 5.81 3.06 3.65
C LEU A 28 5.05 4.07 2.79
N ALA A 29 3.73 3.95 2.70
CA ALA A 29 2.90 4.91 1.99
C ALA A 29 2.96 6.30 2.63
N ALA A 30 3.03 6.41 3.96
CA ALA A 30 3.21 7.69 4.64
C ALA A 30 4.54 8.37 4.26
N LYS A 31 5.65 7.64 4.32
CA LYS A 31 6.98 8.14 3.93
C LYS A 31 7.06 8.48 2.44
N LEU A 32 6.39 7.69 1.59
CA LEU A 32 6.27 7.97 0.16
C LEU A 32 5.53 9.30 -0.08
N ARG A 33 4.41 9.56 0.60
CA ARG A 33 3.69 10.83 0.50
C ARG A 33 4.55 12.02 0.92
N GLU A 34 5.29 11.89 2.02
CA GLU A 34 6.20 12.94 2.48
C GLU A 34 7.29 13.22 1.45
N ARG A 35 7.90 12.16 0.90
CA ARG A 35 8.95 12.28 -0.14
C ARG A 35 8.42 12.87 -1.44
N LEU A 36 7.21 12.48 -1.87
CA LEU A 36 6.53 13.06 -3.03
C LEU A 36 6.28 14.56 -2.85
N LYS A 37 5.90 14.99 -1.64
CA LYS A 37 5.72 16.41 -1.31
C LYS A 37 7.06 17.16 -1.29
N SER A 38 8.07 16.64 -0.60
CA SER A 38 9.32 17.37 -0.36
C SER A 38 10.28 17.40 -1.55
N GLN A 39 10.38 16.31 -2.32
CA GLN A 39 11.34 16.19 -3.42
C GLN A 39 10.73 16.50 -4.79
N PHE A 40 9.43 16.28 -4.96
CA PHE A 40 8.76 16.38 -6.26
C PHE A 40 7.63 17.40 -6.28
N GLY A 41 7.35 18.09 -5.16
CA GLY A 41 6.28 19.09 -5.07
C GLY A 41 4.86 18.54 -5.27
N VAL A 42 4.68 17.21 -5.23
CA VAL A 42 3.39 16.58 -5.47
C VAL A 42 2.52 16.70 -4.22
N VAL A 43 1.44 17.47 -4.33
CA VAL A 43 0.49 17.73 -3.22
C VAL A 43 -0.92 17.26 -3.57
N LYS A 44 -1.76 17.12 -2.53
CA LYS A 44 -3.16 16.74 -2.68
C LYS A 44 -3.94 17.84 -3.40
N ASN A 45 -4.86 17.45 -4.28
CA ASN A 45 -5.80 18.39 -4.92
C ASN A 45 -6.90 18.85 -3.94
N SER A 46 -7.80 19.71 -4.41
CA SER A 46 -8.96 20.22 -3.64
C SER A 46 -9.89 19.12 -3.09
N LYS A 47 -9.85 17.91 -3.67
CA LYS A 47 -10.61 16.73 -3.21
C LYS A 47 -9.80 15.85 -2.25
N GLY A 48 -8.64 16.31 -1.80
CA GLY A 48 -7.76 15.60 -0.88
C GLY A 48 -7.09 14.35 -1.48
N LYS A 49 -6.96 14.27 -2.81
CA LYS A 49 -6.39 13.12 -3.54
C LYS A 49 -5.06 13.45 -4.20
N LEU A 50 -4.16 12.47 -4.30
CA LEU A 50 -2.91 12.56 -5.08
C LEU A 50 -3.09 12.10 -6.53
N GLY A 51 -4.19 11.41 -6.86
CA GLY A 51 -4.42 10.87 -8.20
C GLY A 51 -3.62 9.58 -8.48
N VAL A 52 -3.13 8.92 -7.44
CA VAL A 52 -2.35 7.68 -7.53
C VAL A 52 -3.10 6.59 -6.79
N ASP A 53 -3.55 5.55 -7.50
CA ASP A 53 -4.14 4.38 -6.84
C ASP A 53 -3.05 3.56 -6.13
N CYS A 54 -3.34 3.14 -4.90
CA CYS A 54 -2.49 2.37 -4.03
C CYS A 54 -3.25 1.16 -3.46
N VAL A 55 -2.69 -0.03 -3.59
CA VAL A 55 -3.13 -1.23 -2.84
C VAL A 55 -2.55 -1.16 -1.44
N PHE A 56 -3.37 -1.29 -0.40
CA PHE A 56 -2.95 -1.28 1.00
C PHE A 56 -3.89 -2.15 1.85
N SER A 57 -3.49 -2.48 3.08
CA SER A 57 -4.37 -3.16 4.06
C SER A 57 -4.80 -2.20 5.15
N THR A 58 -6.01 -2.39 5.69
CA THR A 58 -6.47 -1.69 6.90
C THR A 58 -5.92 -2.30 8.19
N GLU A 59 -5.29 -3.46 8.10
CA GLU A 59 -4.73 -4.19 9.22
C GLU A 59 -3.61 -3.40 9.90
N ALA A 60 -3.62 -3.36 11.24
CA ALA A 60 -2.52 -2.80 12.00
C ALA A 60 -1.27 -3.68 11.86
N LEU A 61 -0.10 -3.05 11.74
CA LEU A 61 1.15 -3.79 11.59
C LEU A 61 1.52 -4.58 12.85
N VAL A 62 1.96 -5.80 12.62
CA VAL A 62 2.53 -6.72 13.61
C VAL A 62 4.05 -6.58 13.61
N TYR A 63 4.61 -6.33 14.79
CA TYR A 63 6.04 -6.08 15.01
C TYR A 63 6.68 -7.24 15.79
N PRO A 64 7.87 -7.71 15.35
CA PRO A 64 8.65 -8.66 16.15
C PRO A 64 9.19 -8.00 17.42
N GLN A 65 9.26 -8.79 18.49
CA GLN A 65 9.82 -8.44 19.79
C GLN A 65 11.15 -9.16 20.01
N ALA A 66 11.97 -8.65 20.94
CA ALA A 66 13.29 -9.21 21.25
C ALA A 66 13.21 -10.62 21.88
N ASP A 67 12.09 -10.97 22.50
CA ASP A 67 11.82 -12.29 23.07
C ASP A 67 11.31 -13.33 22.04
N GLY A 68 11.25 -12.95 20.76
CA GLY A 68 10.76 -13.79 19.67
C GLY A 68 9.23 -13.80 19.52
N SER A 69 8.49 -13.11 20.38
CA SER A 69 7.05 -12.91 20.23
C SER A 69 6.74 -11.79 19.21
N VAL A 70 5.45 -11.57 18.94
CA VAL A 70 4.97 -10.49 18.07
C VAL A 70 3.88 -9.68 18.76
N CYS A 71 3.81 -8.37 18.47
CA CYS A 71 2.80 -7.47 19.04
C CYS A 71 2.40 -6.38 18.04
N ALA A 72 1.16 -5.88 18.15
CA ALA A 72 0.65 -4.78 17.33
C ALA A 72 1.14 -3.39 17.77
N MET A 73 1.78 -3.29 18.95
CA MET A 73 2.44 -2.05 19.38
C MET A 73 3.77 -1.90 18.67
N LYS A 74 4.05 -0.68 18.17
CA LYS A 74 5.37 -0.32 17.67
C LYS A 74 6.41 -0.68 18.73
N SER A 75 7.26 -1.66 18.43
CA SER A 75 8.37 -1.96 19.33
C SER A 75 9.24 -0.73 19.49
N THR A 76 9.58 -0.40 20.74
CA THR A 76 10.39 0.75 21.17
C THR A 76 11.86 0.63 20.76
N ALA A 77 12.23 -0.41 20.01
CA ALA A 77 13.55 -0.56 19.44
C ALA A 77 13.79 0.54 18.40
N GLU A 78 14.45 1.60 18.85
CA GLU A 78 14.91 2.74 18.07
C GLU A 78 15.86 2.28 16.96
N GLY A 79 15.47 2.48 15.70
CA GLY A 79 16.32 2.21 14.55
C GLY A 79 15.55 2.13 13.23
N PRO A 80 16.19 2.35 12.08
CA PRO A 80 15.58 2.08 10.79
C PRO A 80 15.30 0.57 10.67
N LYS A 81 14.02 0.19 10.82
CA LYS A 81 13.53 -1.17 10.52
C LYS A 81 13.85 -1.48 9.05
N ARG A 82 14.92 -2.23 8.84
CA ARG A 82 15.36 -2.65 7.51
C ARG A 82 14.45 -3.77 7.03
N MET A 83 14.44 -4.03 5.74
CA MET A 83 13.77 -5.19 5.17
C MET A 83 14.70 -6.40 5.28
N ASP A 84 15.12 -6.73 6.50
CA ASP A 84 15.98 -7.88 6.81
C ASP A 84 15.30 -8.81 7.83
N CYS A 85 15.71 -10.08 7.85
CA CYS A 85 15.15 -11.09 8.74
C CYS A 85 15.52 -10.89 10.22
N ALA A 86 16.46 -9.99 10.52
CA ALA A 86 16.99 -9.78 11.87
C ALA A 86 16.27 -8.67 12.64
N SER A 87 15.80 -7.63 11.95
CA SER A 87 15.19 -6.45 12.56
C SER A 87 13.94 -5.94 11.83
N GLY A 88 13.62 -6.53 10.67
CA GLY A 88 12.53 -6.11 9.80
C GLY A 88 11.17 -6.71 10.11
N PHE A 89 10.18 -6.28 9.35
CA PHE A 89 8.86 -6.91 9.36
C PHE A 89 8.94 -8.31 8.75
N GLY A 90 8.27 -9.28 9.38
CA GLY A 90 7.97 -10.56 8.74
C GLY A 90 6.98 -10.39 7.58
N ALA A 91 6.87 -11.40 6.71
CA ALA A 91 5.91 -11.40 5.60
C ALA A 91 5.35 -12.80 5.38
N ALA A 92 4.09 -12.86 4.92
CA ALA A 92 3.42 -14.11 4.56
C ALA A 92 2.97 -14.06 3.10
N THR A 93 3.22 -15.15 2.36
CA THR A 93 2.88 -15.27 0.93
C THR A 93 1.41 -14.95 0.66
N MET A 94 0.51 -15.39 1.53
CA MET A 94 -0.93 -15.17 1.40
C MET A 94 -1.27 -13.67 1.32
N VAL A 95 -0.55 -12.82 2.06
CA VAL A 95 -0.75 -11.37 2.03
C VAL A 95 -0.02 -10.75 0.85
N THR A 96 1.28 -10.98 0.72
CA THR A 96 2.10 -10.30 -0.31
C THR A 96 1.68 -10.67 -1.74
N ALA A 97 1.30 -11.93 -1.98
CA ALA A 97 0.77 -12.35 -3.28
C ALA A 97 -0.59 -11.70 -3.56
N THR A 98 -1.46 -11.62 -2.56
CA THR A 98 -2.80 -11.01 -2.71
C THR A 98 -2.70 -9.51 -3.01
N PHE A 99 -1.75 -8.79 -2.41
CA PHE A 99 -1.43 -7.41 -2.81
C PHE A 99 -1.15 -7.30 -4.32
N GLY A 100 -0.32 -8.22 -4.85
CA GLY A 100 -0.01 -8.30 -6.28
C GLY A 100 -1.24 -8.64 -7.13
N PHE A 101 -2.04 -9.64 -6.71
CA PHE A 101 -3.26 -10.03 -7.42
C PHE A 101 -4.30 -8.92 -7.46
N VAL A 102 -4.50 -8.20 -6.35
CA VAL A 102 -5.40 -7.04 -6.28
C VAL A 102 -4.91 -5.91 -7.19
N ALA A 103 -3.59 -5.64 -7.20
CA ALA A 103 -3.01 -4.67 -8.14
C ALA A 103 -3.29 -5.07 -9.60
N VAL A 104 -3.00 -6.32 -10.01
CA VAL A 104 -3.26 -6.75 -11.39
C VAL A 104 -4.74 -6.63 -11.74
N SER A 105 -5.63 -7.10 -10.86
CA SER A 105 -7.07 -7.06 -11.08
C SER A 105 -7.58 -5.61 -11.26
N HIS A 106 -7.09 -4.66 -10.46
CA HIS A 106 -7.44 -3.24 -10.59
C HIS A 106 -6.90 -2.61 -11.88
N ALA A 107 -5.71 -3.01 -12.34
CA ALA A 107 -5.12 -2.51 -13.58
C ALA A 107 -5.97 -2.95 -14.77
N LEU A 108 -6.30 -4.23 -14.83
CA LEU A 108 -7.16 -4.82 -15.86
C LEU A 108 -8.54 -4.15 -15.88
N LYS A 109 -9.16 -3.95 -14.70
CA LYS A 109 -10.43 -3.21 -14.59
C LYS A 109 -10.35 -1.81 -15.21
N LYS A 110 -9.27 -1.06 -14.96
CA LYS A 110 -9.09 0.28 -15.53
C LYS A 110 -8.80 0.25 -17.04
N MET A 111 -8.05 -0.73 -17.53
CA MET A 111 -7.78 -0.91 -18.96
C MET A 111 -9.08 -1.21 -19.71
N LEU A 112 -9.91 -2.13 -19.21
CA LEU A 112 -11.20 -2.48 -19.80
C LEU A 112 -12.16 -1.27 -19.81
N ALA A 113 -12.26 -0.54 -18.70
CA ALA A 113 -13.10 0.66 -18.63
C ALA A 113 -12.62 1.77 -19.57
N LYS A 114 -11.30 1.87 -19.83
CA LYS A 114 -10.77 2.78 -20.85
C LYS A 114 -11.15 2.30 -22.26
N ALA A 115 -10.92 1.03 -22.58
CA ALA A 115 -11.25 0.48 -23.90
C ALA A 115 -12.74 0.66 -24.25
N GLN A 116 -13.64 0.45 -23.28
CA GLN A 116 -15.08 0.69 -23.46
C GLN A 116 -15.42 2.15 -23.75
N ARG A 117 -14.79 3.10 -23.05
CA ARG A 117 -15.00 4.55 -23.30
C ARG A 117 -14.45 4.96 -24.66
N ASP A 118 -13.30 4.43 -25.05
CA ASP A 118 -12.68 4.72 -26.34
C ASP A 118 -13.56 4.17 -27.49
N ALA A 119 -14.06 2.93 -27.37
CA ALA A 119 -14.97 2.32 -28.33
C ALA A 119 -16.29 3.09 -28.49
N ALA A 120 -16.87 3.56 -27.37
CA ALA A 120 -18.08 4.37 -27.39
C ALA A 120 -17.86 5.76 -28.01
N ALA A 121 -16.63 6.30 -27.96
CA ALA A 121 -16.28 7.57 -28.58
C ALA A 121 -16.02 7.45 -30.09
N SER A 122 -15.52 6.31 -30.56
CA SER A 122 -15.26 6.04 -31.98
C SER A 122 -16.48 5.59 -32.78
N GLY A 123 -17.58 5.22 -32.11
CA GLY A 123 -18.85 4.82 -32.74
C GLY A 123 -19.86 5.95 -32.95
N LYS A 124 -19.45 7.21 -32.71
CA LYS A 124 -20.16 8.43 -33.10
C LYS A 124 -19.48 9.07 -34.29
#